data_AF-C4PDA5-F1
#
_entry.id   AF-C4PDA5-F1
#
_cell.length_a   1.000
_cell.length_b   1.000
_cell.length_c   1.000
_cell.angle_alpha   90.00
_cell.angle_beta   90.00
_cell.angle_gamma   90.00
#
_symmetry.space_group_name_H-M   'P 1'
#
loop_
_entity.id
_entity.type
_entity.pdbx_description
1 polymer ?
#
loop_
_entity_poly.entity_id
_entity_poly.type
_entity_poly.pdbx_seq_one_letter_code
_entity_poly.pdbx_strand_id
1 'polypeptide(L)'
;YDWDVVNEVTHFERPHFAQKQSPKFSAMWLKTGRMEFTRECFEHARKAGPDATLLINDYRTDPAYEKVIEQLVDRDGKPLYNGIGFQSH
;
A
#
# COMPACT_ATOMS: atom_id res chain seq x y z
N TYR A 1 11.99 13.74 -3.64
CA TYR A 1 12.09 12.73 -2.57
C TYR A 1 11.01 11.72 -2.82
N ASP A 2 11.32 10.44 -2.64
CA ASP A 2 10.42 9.34 -3.00
C ASP A 2 10.01 8.60 -1.73
N TRP A 3 8.75 8.20 -1.65
CA TRP A 3 8.18 7.50 -0.50
C TRP A 3 7.53 6.20 -0.95
N ASP A 4 7.93 5.09 -0.33
CA ASP A 4 7.10 3.89 -0.26
C ASP A 4 5.96 4.17 0.70
N VAL A 5 4.84 4.65 0.17
CA VAL A 5 3.69 5.10 0.98
C VAL A 5 3.08 3.94 1.75
N VAL A 6 3.03 2.77 1.09
CA VAL A 6 2.64 1.51 1.71
C VAL A 6 3.60 0.41 1.26
N ASN A 7 4.00 -0.42 2.21
CA ASN A 7 4.90 -1.54 2.01
C ASN A 7 4.17 -2.88 2.29
N GLU A 8 4.24 -3.81 1.33
CA GLU A 8 3.80 -5.20 1.46
C GLU A 8 2.30 -5.39 1.77
N VAL A 9 1.47 -4.49 1.23
CA VAL A 9 0.01 -4.50 1.44
C VAL A 9 -0.64 -5.81 0.98
N THR A 10 -0.06 -6.49 0.00
CA THR A 10 -0.59 -7.76 -0.52
C THR A 10 -0.60 -8.84 0.55
N HIS A 11 0.30 -8.74 1.54
CA HIS A 11 0.49 -9.72 2.59
C HIS A 11 0.61 -9.09 4.00
N PHE A 12 -0.17 -8.05 4.25
CA PHE A 12 -0.13 -7.28 5.51
C PHE A 12 -0.52 -8.09 6.77
N GLU A 13 -1.25 -9.20 6.60
CA GLU A 13 -1.90 -9.97 7.67
C GLU A 13 -1.09 -11.16 8.21
N ARG A 14 0.21 -11.24 7.88
CA ARG A 14 1.07 -12.34 8.33
C ARG A 14 0.98 -12.51 9.86
N PRO A 15 0.83 -13.74 10.37
CA PRO A 15 0.60 -13.98 11.80
C PRO A 15 1.66 -13.32 12.70
N HIS A 16 2.92 -13.31 12.28
CA HIS A 16 4.00 -12.69 13.05
C HIS A 16 3.86 -11.16 13.17
N PHE A 17 3.39 -10.47 12.12
CA PHE A 17 3.11 -9.03 12.18
C PHE A 17 1.88 -8.74 13.02
N ALA A 18 0.79 -9.46 12.78
CA ALA A 18 -0.48 -9.24 13.46
C ALA A 18 -0.39 -9.50 14.98
N GLN A 19 0.48 -10.42 15.41
CA GLN A 19 0.57 -10.82 16.83
C GLN A 19 1.76 -10.21 17.58
N LYS A 20 2.87 -9.87 16.90
CA LYS A 20 4.12 -9.52 17.59
C LYS A 20 4.77 -8.23 17.10
N GLN A 21 4.97 -8.06 15.79
CA GLN A 21 5.81 -6.98 15.28
C GLN A 21 5.03 -5.68 15.00
N SER A 22 3.85 -5.77 14.40
CA SER A 22 3.07 -4.60 13.96
C SER A 22 1.57 -4.73 14.28
N PRO A 23 1.17 -5.14 15.49
CA PRO A 23 -0.21 -5.52 15.79
C PRO A 23 -1.21 -4.38 15.57
N LYS A 24 -0.82 -3.13 15.88
CA LYS A 24 -1.70 -1.96 15.69
C LYS A 24 -1.96 -1.65 14.22
N PHE A 25 -0.93 -1.74 13.38
CA PHE A 25 -1.06 -1.49 11.95
C PHE A 25 -1.86 -2.60 11.27
N SER A 26 -1.55 -3.87 11.55
CA SER A 26 -2.35 -4.99 11.03
C SER A 26 -3.81 -4.90 11.47
N ALA A 27 -4.09 -4.54 12.74
CA ALA A 27 -5.46 -4.34 13.22
C ALA A 27 -6.19 -3.20 12.50
N MET A 28 -5.50 -2.12 12.14
CA MET A 28 -6.08 -0.99 11.40
C MET A 28 -6.47 -1.41 9.98
N TRP A 29 -5.60 -2.11 9.25
CA TRP A 29 -5.95 -2.67 7.95
C TRP A 29 -7.10 -3.69 8.03
N LEU A 30 -7.15 -4.53 9.08
CA LEU A 30 -8.26 -5.46 9.28
C LEU A 30 -9.59 -4.74 9.56
N LYS A 31 -9.55 -3.64 10.31
CA LYS A 31 -10.73 -2.86 10.67
C LYS A 31 -11.27 -2.05 9.49
N THR A 32 -10.40 -1.34 8.77
CA THR A 32 -10.80 -0.44 7.68
C THR A 32 -10.93 -1.19 6.34
N GLY A 33 -10.19 -2.28 6.16
CA GLY A 33 -10.11 -3.00 4.90
C GLY A 33 -8.84 -2.66 4.12
N ARG A 34 -8.28 -3.67 3.44
CA ARG A 34 -6.98 -3.59 2.74
C ARG A 34 -6.91 -2.40 1.78
N MET A 35 -7.82 -2.34 0.82
CA MET A 35 -7.78 -1.31 -0.23
C MET A 35 -8.24 0.05 0.26
N GLU A 36 -9.22 0.10 1.16
CA GLU A 36 -9.73 1.36 1.72
C GLU A 36 -8.63 2.11 2.46
N PHE A 37 -7.97 1.45 3.42
CA PHE A 37 -6.88 2.07 4.15
C PHE A 37 -5.67 2.43 3.25
N THR A 38 -5.37 1.59 2.26
CA THR A 38 -4.29 1.87 1.30
C THR A 38 -4.58 3.13 0.49
N ARG A 39 -5.82 3.31 -0.02
CA ARG A 39 -6.21 4.55 -0.72
C ARG A 39 -6.09 5.76 0.19
N GLU A 40 -6.57 5.68 1.43
CA GLU A 40 -6.43 6.77 2.41
C GLU A 40 -4.96 7.16 2.61
N CYS A 41 -4.06 6.19 2.76
CA CYS A 41 -2.63 6.46 2.90
C CYS A 41 -2.08 7.27 1.70
N PHE A 42 -2.43 6.88 0.47
CA PHE A 42 -1.99 7.61 -0.73
C PHE A 42 -2.61 8.99 -0.86
N GLU A 43 -3.90 9.16 -0.54
CA GLU A 43 -4.55 10.46 -0.52
C GLU A 43 -3.89 11.41 0.49
N HIS A 44 -3.58 10.91 1.69
CA HIS A 44 -2.88 11.68 2.71
C HIS A 44 -1.43 11.98 2.33
N ALA A 45 -0.71 11.02 1.74
CA ALA A 45 0.65 11.22 1.25
C ALA A 45 0.70 12.30 0.16
N ARG A 46 -0.23 12.28 -0.80
CA ARG A 46 -0.30 13.31 -1.84
C ARG A 46 -0.63 14.69 -1.27
N LYS A 47 -1.52 14.77 -0.28
CA LYS A 47 -1.82 16.04 0.42
C LYS A 47 -0.60 16.59 1.16
N ALA A 48 0.19 15.72 1.78
CA ALA A 48 1.39 16.09 2.54
C ALA A 48 2.59 16.43 1.65
N GLY A 49 2.73 15.74 0.51
CA GLY A 49 3.78 15.96 -0.48
C GLY A 49 3.22 15.99 -1.90
N PRO A 50 2.66 17.13 -2.35
CA PRO A 50 2.09 17.25 -3.69
C PRO A 50 3.06 16.86 -4.82
N ASP A 51 4.35 17.15 -4.64
CA ASP A 51 5.41 16.89 -5.62
C ASP A 51 6.24 15.61 -5.33
N ALA A 52 5.90 14.86 -4.29
CA ALA A 52 6.63 13.63 -3.96
C ALA A 52 6.32 12.51 -4.95
N THR A 53 7.32 11.68 -5.24
CA THR A 53 7.11 10.42 -5.97
C THR A 53 6.56 9.40 -4.99
N LEU A 54 5.32 8.99 -5.19
CA LEU A 54 4.64 8.03 -4.32
C LEU A 54 4.72 6.63 -4.93
N LEU A 55 5.29 5.68 -4.18
CA LEU A 55 5.47 4.31 -4.61
C LEU A 55 4.58 3.38 -3.79
N ILE A 56 4.01 2.37 -4.46
CA ILE A 56 3.55 1.15 -3.80
C ILE A 56 4.66 0.12 -3.93
N ASN A 57 5.03 -0.57 -2.84
CA ASN A 57 6.15 -1.50 -2.83
C ASN A 57 5.76 -2.85 -2.23
N ASP A 58 6.18 -3.95 -2.84
CA ASP A 58 5.96 -5.31 -2.34
C ASP A 58 7.10 -6.25 -2.78
N TYR A 59 7.26 -7.36 -2.04
CA TYR A 59 8.15 -8.45 -2.46
C TYR A 59 7.44 -9.46 -3.38
N ARG A 60 6.09 -9.49 -3.34
CA ARG A 60 5.30 -10.36 -4.21
C ARG A 60 5.26 -9.79 -5.62
N THR A 61 5.42 -10.67 -6.61
CA THR A 61 5.30 -10.34 -8.04
C THR A 61 4.24 -11.21 -8.73
N ASP A 62 3.35 -11.80 -7.95
CA ASP A 62 2.30 -12.72 -8.41
C ASP A 62 0.94 -12.00 -8.57
N PRO A 63 -0.08 -12.66 -9.16
CA PRO A 63 -1.38 -12.02 -9.48
C PRO A 63 -2.12 -11.41 -8.28
N ALA A 64 -1.79 -11.77 -7.04
CA ALA A 64 -2.38 -11.09 -5.89
C ALA A 64 -1.91 -9.63 -5.77
N TYR A 65 -0.65 -9.34 -6.13
CA TYR A 65 -0.12 -7.98 -6.11
C TYR A 65 -0.65 -7.17 -7.31
N GLU A 66 -0.75 -7.80 -8.49
CA GLU A 66 -1.40 -7.21 -9.67
C GLU A 66 -2.80 -6.66 -9.32
N LYS A 67 -3.63 -7.46 -8.64
CA LYS A 67 -4.97 -7.02 -8.21
C LYS A 67 -4.95 -5.81 -7.28
N VAL A 68 -3.92 -5.66 -6.44
CA VAL A 68 -3.78 -4.48 -5.58
C VAL A 68 -3.46 -3.25 -6.43
N ILE A 69 -2.50 -3.40 -7.34
CA ILE A 69 -2.07 -2.33 -8.26
C ILE A 69 -3.26 -1.83 -9.08
N GLU A 70 -4.03 -2.75 -9.69
CA GLU A 70 -5.22 -2.43 -10.47
C GLU A 70 -6.32 -1.72 -9.66
N GLN A 71 -6.45 -2.04 -8.38
CA GLN A 71 -7.47 -1.45 -7.50
C GLN A 71 -7.01 -0.14 -6.86
N LEU A 72 -5.72 0.20 -6.90
CA LEU A 72 -5.15 1.40 -6.29
C LEU A 72 -5.24 2.61 -7.23
N VAL A 73 -6.48 2.91 -7.60
CA VAL A 73 -6.85 4.01 -8.49
C VAL A 73 -7.83 4.96 -7.80
N ASP A 74 -7.87 6.20 -8.29
CA ASP A 74 -8.85 7.20 -7.90
C ASP A 74 -10.24 6.92 -8.51
N ARG A 75 -11.18 7.84 -8.29
CA ARG A 75 -12.56 7.73 -8.80
C ARG A 75 -12.66 7.76 -10.33
N ASP A 76 -11.66 8.33 -11.00
CA ASP A 76 -11.56 8.40 -12.46
C ASP A 76 -10.76 7.23 -13.05
N GLY A 77 -10.32 6.28 -12.21
CA GLY A 77 -9.52 5.13 -12.62
C GLY A 77 -8.04 5.44 -12.83
N LYS A 78 -7.55 6.60 -12.40
CA LYS A 78 -6.13 6.95 -12.50
C LYS A 78 -5.35 6.40 -11.31
N PRO A 79 -4.12 5.90 -11.50
CA PRO A 79 -3.28 5.46 -10.40
C PRO A 79 -3.10 6.53 -9.31
N LEU A 80 -3.23 6.14 -8.06
CA LEU A 80 -2.91 7.02 -6.91
C LEU A 80 -1.40 7.12 -6.63
N TYR A 81 -0.62 6.23 -7.25
CA TYR A 81 0.83 6.14 -7.15
C TYR A 81 1.52 6.65 -8.42
N ASN A 82 2.81 6.95 -8.33
CA ASN A 82 3.67 7.31 -9.47
C ASN A 82 4.50 6.13 -9.99
N GLY A 83 4.80 5.15 -9.13
CA GLY A 83 5.59 4.00 -9.50
C GLY A 83 5.30 2.77 -8.64
N ILE A 84 5.81 1.63 -9.09
CA ILE A 84 5.70 0.33 -8.45
C ILE A 84 7.11 -0.11 -8.06
N GLY A 85 7.32 -0.34 -6.77
CA GLY A 85 8.54 -0.89 -6.22
C GLY A 85 8.49 -2.41 -6.17
N PHE A 86 9.59 -3.04 -6.58
CA PHE A 86 9.81 -4.48 -6.45
C PHE A 86 11.00 -4.71 -5.54
N GLN A 87 10.77 -5.34 -4.38
CA GLN A 87 11.83 -5.52 -3.38
C GLN A 87 12.94 -6.49 -3.83
N SER A 88 12.65 -7.42 -4.74
CA SER A 88 13.62 -8.34 -5.36
C SER A 88 14.56 -9.05 -4.38
N HIS A 89 13.99 -9.59 -3.28
CA HIS A 89 14.69 -10.51 -2.38
C HIS A 89 15.10 -11.81 -3.08
#